data_AF-A0A7Z9UCN3-F1
#
_entry.id   AF-A0A7Z9UCN3-F1
#
_cell.length_a   1.000
_cell.length_b   1.000
_cell.length_c   1.000
_cell.angle_alpha   90.00
_cell.angle_beta   90.00
_cell.angle_gamma   90.00
#
_symmetry.space_group_name_H-M   'P 1'
#
loop_
_entity.id
_entity.type
_entity.pdbx_description
1 polymer ?
#
loop_
_entity_poly.entity_id
_entity_poly.type
_entity_poly.pdbx_seq_one_letter_code
_entity_poly.pdbx_strand_id
1 'polypeptide(L)'
;MSRSSFVVYYGHDARQIPRLQESELLILEPQGWSDEQLVELKSNGSKLIGYLSLLAWPDWRGPTKWWWGRKERDPQWSAWWMSLSSPGWKRQAQNLLNSLHPLLDGVFFDNLDRLQQDQKSLKPLQALLKKLRKERPQALLIGNRGFAHWHALAPYLDGILFENLTDQAFSKHDLAWVEEQLLQLQGTKILALDYANRRQEAVAQRLCQKFPGMAYYCAPDESLQSLG
;
A
#
# COMPACT_ATOMS: atom_id res chain seq x y z
N MET A 1 12.20 24.26 -4.18
CA MET A 1 10.93 23.57 -4.51
C MET A 1 10.53 22.76 -3.28
N SER A 2 9.26 22.74 -2.87
CA SER A 2 8.84 21.87 -1.75
C SER A 2 8.82 20.42 -2.23
N ARG A 3 9.34 19.51 -1.40
CA ARG A 3 9.30 18.07 -1.67
C ARG A 3 7.85 17.59 -1.72
N SER A 4 7.55 16.59 -2.56
CA SER A 4 6.26 15.89 -2.51
C SER A 4 6.18 15.10 -1.21
N SER A 5 5.04 15.13 -0.54
CA SER A 5 4.85 14.41 0.74
C SER A 5 4.99 12.90 0.58
N PHE A 6 4.49 12.33 -0.53
CA PHE A 6 4.79 10.96 -0.91
C PHE A 6 4.62 10.72 -2.42
N VAL A 7 5.22 9.63 -2.91
CA VAL A 7 5.10 9.11 -4.28
C VAL A 7 4.94 7.59 -4.22
N VAL A 8 4.17 7.03 -5.16
CA VAL A 8 4.10 5.58 -5.41
C VAL A 8 4.69 5.29 -6.78
N TYR A 9 5.66 4.38 -6.84
CA TYR A 9 6.36 3.99 -8.08
C TYR A 9 6.79 2.53 -8.04
N TYR A 10 6.19 1.69 -8.88
CA TYR A 10 6.49 0.25 -9.03
C TYR A 10 7.34 -0.06 -10.26
N GLY A 11 7.75 0.96 -11.01
CA GLY A 11 8.77 0.79 -12.03
C GLY A 11 10.17 0.59 -11.44
N HIS A 12 11.13 0.30 -12.30
CA HIS A 12 12.53 0.02 -11.94
C HIS A 12 13.53 0.80 -12.82
N ASP A 13 13.08 1.92 -13.39
CA ASP A 13 13.93 2.74 -14.25
C ASP A 13 14.85 3.62 -13.41
N ALA A 14 16.13 3.26 -13.35
CA ALA A 14 17.15 4.00 -12.61
C ALA A 14 17.26 5.49 -13.02
N ARG A 15 16.86 5.84 -14.25
CA ARG A 15 16.85 7.24 -14.71
C ARG A 15 15.87 8.11 -13.93
N GLN A 16 14.91 7.51 -13.23
CA GLN A 16 13.91 8.21 -12.42
C GLN A 16 14.41 8.52 -10.99
N ILE A 17 15.54 7.95 -10.55
CA ILE A 17 16.06 8.12 -9.18
C ILE A 17 16.14 9.61 -8.76
N PRO A 18 16.68 10.55 -9.57
CA PRO A 18 16.75 11.95 -9.17
C PRO A 18 15.38 12.55 -8.84
N ARG A 19 14.34 12.17 -9.60
CA ARG A 19 12.97 12.64 -9.40
C ARG A 19 12.32 11.98 -8.19
N LEU A 20 12.56 10.68 -8.00
CA LEU A 20 12.03 9.92 -6.86
C LEU A 20 12.57 10.43 -5.51
N GLN A 21 13.82 10.90 -5.48
CA GLN A 21 14.47 11.51 -4.31
C GLN A 21 13.81 12.84 -3.86
N GLU A 22 13.04 13.49 -4.72
CA GLU A 22 12.29 14.70 -4.36
C GLU A 22 11.09 14.41 -3.44
N SER A 23 10.73 13.15 -3.24
CA SER A 23 9.66 12.74 -2.33
C SER A 23 10.17 12.53 -0.90
N GLU A 24 9.39 12.89 0.12
CA GLU A 24 9.71 12.57 1.52
C GLU A 24 9.52 11.08 1.83
N LEU A 25 8.53 10.46 1.19
CA LEU A 25 8.19 9.05 1.32
C LEU A 25 7.97 8.43 -0.06
N LEU A 26 8.65 7.32 -0.34
CA LEU A 26 8.55 6.58 -1.59
C LEU A 26 8.03 5.16 -1.32
N ILE A 27 6.85 4.85 -1.85
CA ILE A 27 6.30 3.49 -1.87
C ILE A 27 6.74 2.83 -3.19
N LEU A 28 7.44 1.69 -3.10
CA LEU A 28 8.01 1.01 -4.27
C LEU A 28 7.85 -0.51 -4.21
N GLU A 29 7.91 -1.19 -5.36
CA GLU A 29 8.13 -2.64 -5.41
C GLU A 29 9.63 -2.90 -5.22
N PRO A 30 10.06 -3.52 -4.10
CA PRO A 30 11.49 -3.71 -3.84
C PRO A 30 12.14 -4.73 -4.79
N GLN A 31 11.38 -5.67 -5.36
CA GLN A 31 11.91 -6.71 -6.25
C GLN A 31 12.20 -6.14 -7.65
N GLY A 32 13.36 -5.49 -7.76
CA GLY A 32 13.90 -4.98 -9.03
C GLY A 32 14.91 -3.83 -8.86
N TRP A 33 15.17 -3.40 -7.63
CA TRP A 33 16.21 -2.44 -7.28
C TRP A 33 17.42 -3.14 -6.65
N SER A 34 18.63 -2.69 -6.98
CA SER A 34 19.86 -3.12 -6.31
C SER A 34 20.08 -2.37 -5.00
N ASP A 35 20.98 -2.87 -4.15
CA ASP A 35 21.36 -2.22 -2.89
C ASP A 35 21.91 -0.81 -3.14
N GLU A 36 22.74 -0.64 -4.17
CA GLU A 36 23.31 0.66 -4.56
C GLU A 36 22.22 1.64 -4.95
N GLN A 37 21.22 1.19 -5.71
CA GLN A 37 20.09 2.04 -6.12
C GLN A 37 19.18 2.39 -4.93
N LEU A 38 18.96 1.46 -4.00
CA LEU A 38 18.20 1.73 -2.78
C LEU A 38 18.93 2.71 -1.87
N VAL A 39 20.26 2.60 -1.74
CA VAL A 39 21.09 3.59 -1.04
C VAL A 39 21.01 4.95 -1.73
N GLU A 40 21.09 4.98 -3.07
CA GLU A 40 20.99 6.20 -3.85
C GLU A 40 19.63 6.87 -3.63
N LEU A 41 18.52 6.15 -3.77
CA LEU A 41 17.16 6.66 -3.51
C LEU A 41 17.02 7.28 -2.10
N LYS A 42 17.73 6.75 -1.11
CA LYS A 42 17.72 7.27 0.27
C LYS A 42 18.64 8.47 0.51
N SER A 43 19.55 8.77 -0.41
CA SER A 43 20.64 9.73 -0.16
C SER A 43 20.14 11.15 0.17
N ASN A 44 18.96 11.53 -0.30
CA ASN A 44 18.30 12.81 0.01
C ASN A 44 17.26 12.71 1.16
N GLY A 45 17.34 11.67 1.97
CA GLY A 45 16.50 11.49 3.17
C GLY A 45 15.09 10.96 2.90
N SER A 46 14.79 10.51 1.69
CA SER A 46 13.52 9.83 1.39
C SER A 46 13.37 8.55 2.21
N LYS A 47 12.18 8.32 2.75
CA LYS A 47 11.81 7.06 3.42
C LYS A 47 11.36 6.04 2.37
N LEU A 48 12.00 4.87 2.34
CA LEU A 48 11.61 3.79 1.41
C LEU A 48 10.64 2.83 2.07
N ILE A 49 9.46 2.70 1.47
CA ILE A 49 8.39 1.82 1.93
C ILE A 49 8.22 0.72 0.87
N GLY A 50 8.45 -0.53 1.25
CA GLY A 50 8.31 -1.66 0.32
C GLY A 50 6.87 -2.14 0.22
N TYR A 51 6.37 -2.26 -1.01
CA TYR A 51 5.12 -2.93 -1.34
C TYR A 51 5.16 -4.41 -0.92
N LEU A 52 4.09 -4.86 -0.26
CA LEU A 52 3.87 -6.25 0.08
C LEU A 52 2.38 -6.57 0.17
N SER A 53 1.89 -7.45 -0.70
CA SER A 53 0.58 -8.08 -0.48
C SER A 53 0.73 -9.36 0.35
N LEU A 54 0.01 -9.44 1.47
CA LEU A 54 -0.11 -10.64 2.31
C LEU A 54 -1.39 -11.42 2.03
N LEU A 55 -2.30 -10.87 1.25
CA LEU A 55 -3.62 -11.44 0.92
C LEU A 55 -3.74 -11.80 -0.56
N ALA A 56 -2.73 -11.47 -1.37
CA ALA A 56 -2.62 -11.90 -2.75
C ALA A 56 -1.24 -12.46 -3.08
N TRP A 57 -1.17 -13.29 -4.12
CA TRP A 57 0.06 -13.77 -4.74
C TRP A 57 -0.03 -13.58 -6.26
N PRO A 58 0.67 -12.59 -6.84
CA PRO A 58 0.63 -12.34 -8.27
C PRO A 58 1.46 -13.36 -9.05
N ASP A 59 1.04 -13.68 -10.27
CA ASP A 59 1.66 -14.74 -11.08
C ASP A 59 3.12 -14.47 -11.45
N TRP A 60 3.52 -13.21 -11.57
CA TRP A 60 4.89 -12.83 -11.88
C TRP A 60 5.88 -13.23 -10.76
N ARG A 61 5.40 -13.45 -9.53
CA ARG A 61 6.21 -14.01 -8.43
C ARG A 61 6.40 -15.54 -8.52
N GLY A 62 5.80 -16.17 -9.53
CA GLY A 62 5.87 -17.60 -9.79
C GLY A 62 4.63 -18.37 -9.32
N PRO A 63 4.61 -19.70 -9.52
CA PRO A 63 3.41 -20.51 -9.28
C PRO A 63 3.07 -20.63 -7.79
N THR A 64 1.77 -20.75 -7.49
CA THR A 64 1.30 -21.07 -6.14
C THR A 64 1.64 -22.51 -5.77
N LYS A 65 1.97 -22.73 -4.49
CA LYS A 65 2.29 -24.08 -3.97
C LYS A 65 1.03 -24.76 -3.42
N TRP A 66 0.89 -26.06 -3.65
CA TRP A 66 -0.28 -26.83 -3.20
C TRP A 66 -0.52 -26.74 -1.68
N TRP A 67 0.56 -26.68 -0.90
CA TRP A 67 0.50 -26.61 0.57
C TRP A 67 0.13 -25.23 1.11
N TRP A 68 -0.01 -24.20 0.26
CA TRP A 68 -0.47 -22.88 0.70
C TRP A 68 -1.96 -22.86 1.07
N GLY A 69 -2.69 -23.94 0.79
CA GLY A 69 -4.09 -24.08 1.17
C GLY A 69 -5.04 -23.48 0.14
N ARG A 70 -6.22 -23.02 0.60
CA ARG A 70 -7.26 -22.50 -0.29
C ARG A 70 -6.78 -21.20 -0.95
N LYS A 71 -6.99 -21.14 -2.26
CA LYS A 71 -6.69 -20.02 -3.14
C LYS A 71 -7.90 -19.74 -4.04
N GLU A 72 -8.13 -18.49 -4.35
CA GLU A 72 -9.16 -18.03 -5.27
C GLU A 72 -8.48 -17.19 -6.35
N ARG A 73 -8.92 -17.31 -7.61
CA ARG A 73 -8.28 -16.60 -8.71
C ARG A 73 -8.81 -15.17 -8.77
N ASP A 74 -7.91 -14.22 -8.89
CA ASP A 74 -8.20 -12.85 -9.32
C ASP A 74 -7.82 -12.70 -10.80
N PRO A 75 -8.79 -12.66 -11.72
CA PRO A 75 -8.50 -12.49 -13.14
C PRO A 75 -8.07 -11.05 -13.49
N GLN A 76 -8.48 -10.04 -12.72
CA GLN A 76 -8.18 -8.64 -13.02
C GLN A 76 -6.68 -8.36 -12.86
N TRP A 77 -6.09 -8.86 -11.78
CA TRP A 77 -4.70 -8.59 -11.42
C TRP A 77 -3.73 -9.75 -11.70
N SER A 78 -4.20 -10.79 -12.41
CA SER A 78 -3.44 -12.02 -12.64
C SER A 78 -2.79 -12.55 -11.36
N ALA A 79 -3.60 -12.69 -10.31
CA ALA A 79 -3.14 -13.05 -8.98
C ALA A 79 -4.02 -14.11 -8.34
N TRP A 80 -3.55 -14.66 -7.23
CA TRP A 80 -4.31 -15.56 -6.38
C TRP A 80 -4.61 -14.86 -5.05
N TRP A 81 -5.88 -14.76 -4.70
CA TRP A 81 -6.26 -14.43 -3.33
C TRP A 81 -5.85 -15.57 -2.40
N MET A 82 -5.20 -15.18 -1.31
CA MET A 82 -4.62 -16.09 -0.33
C MET A 82 -5.23 -15.84 1.04
N SER A 83 -5.50 -16.91 1.80
CA SER A 83 -6.03 -16.81 3.15
C SER A 83 -4.96 -17.06 4.19
N LEU A 84 -4.74 -16.11 5.10
CA LEU A 84 -3.86 -16.27 6.27
C LEU A 84 -4.41 -17.25 7.32
N SER A 85 -5.65 -17.72 7.14
CA SER A 85 -6.17 -18.87 7.90
C SER A 85 -5.55 -20.20 7.45
N SER A 86 -5.00 -20.28 6.24
CA SER A 86 -4.28 -21.45 5.75
C SER A 86 -2.89 -21.53 6.40
N PRO A 87 -2.52 -22.63 7.09
CA PRO A 87 -1.23 -22.75 7.78
C PRO A 87 -0.03 -22.57 6.85
N GLY A 88 -0.11 -23.11 5.64
CA GLY A 88 0.96 -22.97 4.65
C GLY A 88 1.13 -21.53 4.18
N TRP A 89 0.05 -20.84 3.83
CA TRP A 89 0.14 -19.44 3.45
C TRP A 89 0.60 -18.56 4.61
N LYS A 90 0.10 -18.77 5.83
CA LYS A 90 0.57 -18.04 7.01
C LYS A 90 2.09 -18.17 7.21
N ARG A 91 2.65 -19.37 7.00
CA ARG A 91 4.10 -19.59 7.03
C ARG A 91 4.81 -18.82 5.91
N GLN A 92 4.27 -18.83 4.70
CA GLN A 92 4.83 -18.08 3.58
C GLN A 92 4.77 -16.56 3.82
N ALA A 93 3.67 -16.05 4.34
CA ALA A 93 3.51 -14.65 4.73
C ALA A 93 4.55 -14.23 5.78
N GLN A 94 4.82 -15.08 6.77
CA GLN A 94 5.91 -14.85 7.73
C GLN A 94 7.28 -14.82 7.03
N ASN A 95 7.53 -15.70 6.07
CA ASN A 95 8.79 -15.69 5.32
C ASN A 95 8.95 -14.40 4.51
N LEU A 96 7.88 -13.90 3.88
CA LEU A 96 7.88 -12.63 3.15
C LEU A 96 8.23 -11.45 4.06
N LEU A 97 7.68 -11.44 5.27
CA LEU A 97 8.01 -10.43 6.29
C LEU A 97 9.46 -10.56 6.77
N ASN A 98 9.97 -11.78 6.92
CA ASN A 98 11.36 -12.00 7.31
C ASN A 98 12.36 -11.62 6.20
N SER A 99 11.93 -11.68 4.94
CA SER A 99 12.75 -11.31 3.77
C SER A 99 12.63 -9.83 3.39
N LEU A 100 12.02 -8.99 4.22
CA LEU A 100 11.97 -7.56 3.97
C LEU A 100 13.38 -6.99 3.89
N HIS A 101 13.63 -6.22 2.84
CA HIS A 101 14.95 -5.66 2.60
C HIS A 101 15.39 -4.74 3.76
N PRO A 102 16.63 -4.84 4.25
CA PRO A 102 17.08 -4.08 5.41
C PRO A 102 17.13 -2.56 5.16
N LEU A 103 17.32 -2.13 3.90
CA LEU A 103 17.32 -0.71 3.54
C LEU A 103 15.92 -0.07 3.54
N LEU A 104 14.84 -0.85 3.61
CA LEU A 104 13.49 -0.31 3.71
C LEU A 104 13.22 0.24 5.11
N ASP A 105 12.65 1.44 5.16
CA ASP A 105 12.20 2.10 6.38
C ASP A 105 10.80 1.64 6.80
N GLY A 106 10.11 0.85 5.98
CA GLY A 106 8.74 0.45 6.23
C GLY A 106 8.16 -0.50 5.20
N VAL A 107 6.88 -0.83 5.40
CA VAL A 107 6.11 -1.75 4.56
C VAL A 107 4.75 -1.14 4.25
N PHE A 108 4.36 -1.26 2.98
CA PHE A 108 3.04 -0.94 2.49
C PHE A 108 2.27 -2.24 2.24
N PHE A 109 1.24 -2.50 3.05
CA PHE A 109 0.43 -3.71 3.00
C PHE A 109 -0.76 -3.56 2.08
N ASP A 110 -0.73 -4.24 0.95
CA ASP A 110 -1.80 -4.14 -0.04
C ASP A 110 -3.02 -5.03 0.26
N ASN A 111 -4.16 -4.68 -0.35
CA ASN A 111 -5.41 -5.45 -0.39
C ASN A 111 -6.05 -5.72 0.99
N LEU A 112 -5.92 -4.81 1.97
CA LEU A 112 -6.51 -5.04 3.30
C LEU A 112 -8.05 -5.03 3.29
N ASP A 113 -8.67 -4.48 2.26
CA ASP A 113 -10.10 -4.57 2.01
C ASP A 113 -10.59 -6.01 1.73
N ARG A 114 -9.72 -6.91 1.25
CA ARG A 114 -10.02 -8.35 1.07
C ARG A 114 -10.45 -9.05 2.35
N LEU A 115 -10.14 -8.47 3.51
CA LEU A 115 -10.57 -8.94 4.83
C LEU A 115 -12.10 -8.90 5.00
N GLN A 116 -12.83 -8.10 4.21
CA GLN A 116 -14.29 -8.10 4.23
C GLN A 116 -14.86 -9.47 3.81
N GLN A 117 -14.26 -10.08 2.77
CA GLN A 117 -14.65 -11.40 2.26
C GLN A 117 -13.84 -12.54 2.89
N ASP A 118 -12.72 -12.26 3.58
CA ASP A 118 -11.95 -13.25 4.37
C ASP A 118 -11.64 -12.76 5.79
N GLN A 119 -12.70 -12.63 6.59
CA GLN A 119 -12.58 -12.22 8.00
C GLN A 119 -11.74 -13.18 8.83
N LYS A 120 -11.59 -14.45 8.41
CA LYS A 120 -10.76 -15.44 9.11
C LYS A 120 -9.26 -15.07 9.05
N SER A 121 -8.85 -14.28 8.06
CA SER A 121 -7.48 -13.77 7.95
C SER A 121 -7.17 -12.59 8.89
N LEU A 122 -8.17 -11.93 9.47
CA LEU A 122 -7.97 -10.75 10.30
C LEU A 122 -7.10 -11.04 11.55
N LYS A 123 -7.44 -12.08 12.33
CA LYS A 123 -6.67 -12.45 13.53
C LYS A 123 -5.23 -12.88 13.19
N PRO A 124 -4.99 -13.77 12.21
CA PRO A 124 -3.65 -14.07 11.73
C PRO A 124 -2.85 -12.84 11.28
N LEU A 125 -3.47 -11.91 10.54
CA LEU A 125 -2.83 -10.67 10.11
C LEU A 125 -2.40 -9.82 11.31
N GLN A 126 -3.29 -9.58 12.27
CA GLN A 126 -2.95 -8.85 13.49
C GLN A 126 -1.78 -9.49 14.24
N ALA A 127 -1.72 -10.82 14.31
CA ALA A 127 -0.59 -11.51 14.94
C ALA A 127 0.73 -11.28 14.18
N LEU A 128 0.70 -11.29 12.85
CA LEU A 128 1.87 -10.97 12.02
C LEU A 128 2.30 -9.51 12.19
N LEU A 129 1.36 -8.56 12.13
CA LEU A 129 1.64 -7.13 12.31
C LEU A 129 2.18 -6.82 13.72
N LYS A 130 1.58 -7.43 14.76
CA LYS A 130 2.07 -7.31 16.15
C LYS A 130 3.50 -7.81 16.29
N LYS A 131 3.82 -8.94 15.66
CA LYS A 131 5.17 -9.49 15.67
C LYS A 131 6.15 -8.58 14.92
N LEU A 132 5.78 -8.13 13.72
CA LEU A 132 6.60 -7.21 12.93
C LEU A 132 6.88 -5.91 13.70
N ARG A 133 5.87 -5.34 14.36
CA ARG A 133 6.02 -4.13 15.18
C ARG A 133 7.00 -4.33 16.33
N LYS A 134 7.03 -5.51 16.94
CA LYS A 134 8.03 -5.87 17.96
C LYS A 134 9.44 -5.99 17.38
N GLU A 135 9.56 -6.57 16.19
CA GLU A 135 10.85 -6.81 15.53
C GLU A 135 11.43 -5.54 14.88
N ARG A 136 10.58 -4.66 14.38
CA ARG A 136 10.95 -3.41 13.69
C ARG A 136 10.12 -2.24 14.26
N PRO A 137 10.38 -1.80 15.51
CA PRO A 137 9.56 -0.80 16.19
C PRO A 137 9.51 0.56 15.48
N GLN A 138 10.56 0.89 14.71
CA GLN A 138 10.67 2.14 13.96
C GLN A 138 10.14 2.04 12.52
N ALA A 139 9.74 0.85 12.04
CA ALA A 139 9.30 0.68 10.68
C ALA A 139 7.96 1.41 10.45
N LEU A 140 7.83 2.14 9.35
CA LEU A 140 6.55 2.73 8.95
C LEU A 140 5.67 1.66 8.30
N LEU A 141 4.54 1.33 8.92
CA LEU A 141 3.60 0.31 8.46
C LEU A 141 2.33 0.98 7.96
N ILE A 142 2.08 0.93 6.65
CA ILE A 142 0.94 1.58 6.00
C ILE A 142 0.06 0.50 5.38
N GLY A 143 -1.25 0.57 5.58
CA GLY A 143 -2.21 -0.33 4.92
C GLY A 143 -2.85 0.31 3.70
N ASN A 144 -3.02 -0.43 2.59
CA ASN A 144 -3.90 -0.01 1.50
C ASN A 144 -5.35 -0.32 1.89
N ARG A 145 -6.19 0.71 2.01
CA ARG A 145 -7.60 0.57 2.38
C ARG A 145 -7.78 -0.23 3.68
N GLY A 146 -8.69 -1.21 3.69
CA GLY A 146 -9.02 -2.00 4.87
C GLY A 146 -9.97 -1.31 5.86
N PHE A 147 -10.71 -0.30 5.40
CA PHE A 147 -11.54 0.58 6.23
C PHE A 147 -12.50 -0.16 7.17
N ALA A 148 -13.17 -1.20 6.68
CA ALA A 148 -14.13 -2.00 7.46
C ALA A 148 -13.52 -2.65 8.72
N HIS A 149 -12.21 -2.83 8.75
CA HIS A 149 -11.47 -3.42 9.87
C HIS A 149 -10.44 -2.46 10.48
N TRP A 150 -10.50 -1.16 10.12
CA TRP A 150 -9.50 -0.18 10.51
C TRP A 150 -9.29 -0.12 12.02
N HIS A 151 -10.36 -0.10 12.81
CA HIS A 151 -10.26 -0.07 14.28
C HIS A 151 -9.42 -1.24 14.85
N ALA A 152 -9.47 -2.42 14.23
CA ALA A 152 -8.70 -3.59 14.65
C ALA A 152 -7.25 -3.59 14.14
N LEU A 153 -6.96 -2.82 13.09
CA LEU A 153 -5.65 -2.74 12.44
C LEU A 153 -4.84 -1.51 12.88
N ALA A 154 -5.50 -0.40 13.20
CA ALA A 154 -4.92 0.88 13.58
C ALA A 154 -3.89 0.79 14.72
N PRO A 155 -4.02 -0.09 15.74
CA PRO A 155 -2.98 -0.22 16.76
C PRO A 155 -1.62 -0.71 16.24
N TYR A 156 -1.56 -1.24 15.01
CA TYR A 156 -0.35 -1.79 14.41
C TYR A 156 0.15 -0.99 13.22
N LEU A 157 -0.67 -0.12 12.64
CA LEU A 157 -0.38 0.65 11.42
C LEU A 157 -0.18 2.13 11.76
N ASP A 158 0.76 2.77 11.09
CA ASP A 158 1.04 4.20 11.23
C ASP A 158 0.14 5.07 10.34
N GLY A 159 -0.52 4.46 9.36
CA GLY A 159 -1.40 5.15 8.44
C GLY A 159 -2.08 4.25 7.43
N ILE A 160 -2.85 4.89 6.57
CA ILE A 160 -3.63 4.26 5.52
C ILE A 160 -3.34 4.95 4.18
N LEU A 161 -3.20 4.16 3.13
CA LEU A 161 -3.31 4.64 1.77
C LEU A 161 -4.77 4.49 1.32
N PHE A 162 -5.39 5.61 0.96
CA PHE A 162 -6.72 5.67 0.38
C PHE A 162 -6.57 5.74 -1.14
N GLU A 163 -6.63 4.58 -1.78
CA GLU A 163 -6.55 4.48 -3.24
C GLU A 163 -7.91 4.76 -3.89
N ASN A 164 -7.90 5.40 -5.05
CA ASN A 164 -9.08 5.89 -5.76
C ASN A 164 -9.89 6.79 -4.82
N LEU A 165 -9.26 7.85 -4.33
CA LEU A 165 -9.95 8.90 -3.59
C LEU A 165 -11.08 9.49 -4.44
N THR A 166 -10.82 9.67 -5.74
CA THR A 166 -11.81 10.03 -6.74
C THR A 166 -11.67 9.18 -7.98
N ASP A 167 -12.81 8.86 -8.59
CA ASP A 167 -12.85 8.15 -9.86
C ASP A 167 -14.04 8.66 -10.67
N GLN A 168 -13.88 8.86 -11.97
CA GLN A 168 -14.95 9.29 -12.89
C GLN A 168 -16.12 8.30 -12.93
N ALA A 169 -15.89 7.03 -12.59
CA ALA A 169 -16.93 6.02 -12.47
C ALA A 169 -17.74 6.12 -11.16
N PHE A 170 -17.27 6.90 -10.16
CA PHE A 170 -17.96 7.03 -8.88
C PHE A 170 -19.30 7.75 -9.03
N SER A 171 -20.33 7.12 -8.49
CA SER A 171 -21.63 7.74 -8.28
C SER A 171 -21.57 8.75 -7.13
N LYS A 172 -22.66 9.51 -6.95
CA LYS A 172 -22.82 10.38 -5.77
C LYS A 172 -22.76 9.59 -4.46
N HIS A 173 -23.21 8.33 -4.47
CA HIS A 173 -23.16 7.48 -3.28
C HIS A 173 -21.73 7.08 -2.94
N ASP A 174 -20.93 6.72 -3.94
CA ASP A 174 -19.51 6.38 -3.74
C ASP A 174 -18.72 7.57 -3.20
N LEU A 175 -18.96 8.78 -3.74
CA LEU A 175 -18.34 10.00 -3.23
C LEU A 175 -18.77 10.33 -1.79
N ALA A 176 -20.04 10.10 -1.44
CA ALA A 176 -20.50 10.27 -0.07
C ALA A 176 -19.82 9.27 0.88
N TRP A 177 -19.64 8.02 0.43
CA TRP A 177 -18.91 7.01 1.17
C TRP A 177 -17.43 7.41 1.37
N VAL A 178 -16.75 7.93 0.34
CA VAL A 178 -15.37 8.45 0.48
C VAL A 178 -15.30 9.53 1.56
N GLU A 179 -16.20 10.50 1.53
CA GLU A 179 -16.24 11.56 2.54
C GLU A 179 -16.49 11.01 3.95
N GLU A 180 -17.36 10.01 4.10
CA GLU A 180 -17.60 9.32 5.37
C GLU A 180 -16.33 8.62 5.87
N GLN A 181 -15.62 7.90 5.01
CA GLN A 181 -14.37 7.24 5.38
C GLN A 181 -13.30 8.24 5.83
N LEU A 182 -13.16 9.38 5.13
CA LEU A 182 -12.22 10.45 5.52
C LEU A 182 -12.56 11.07 6.89
N LEU A 183 -13.85 11.16 7.23
CA LEU A 183 -14.30 11.59 8.56
C LEU A 183 -14.01 10.55 9.63
N GLN A 184 -14.16 9.25 9.33
CA GLN A 184 -13.83 8.18 10.27
C GLN A 184 -12.32 8.04 10.52
N LEU A 185 -11.50 8.48 9.56
CA LEU A 185 -10.04 8.43 9.63
C LEU A 185 -9.40 9.68 10.25
N GLN A 186 -10.17 10.60 10.84
CA GLN A 186 -9.60 11.78 11.51
C GLN A 186 -8.60 11.34 12.60
N GLY A 187 -7.43 11.98 12.62
CA GLY A 187 -6.31 11.62 13.50
C GLY A 187 -5.44 10.47 12.98
N THR A 188 -5.79 9.84 11.86
CA THR A 188 -4.94 8.88 11.15
C THR A 188 -4.09 9.61 10.10
N LYS A 189 -2.86 9.14 9.84
CA LYS A 189 -2.09 9.57 8.68
C LYS A 189 -2.71 8.99 7.40
N ILE A 190 -3.23 9.86 6.53
CA ILE A 190 -3.87 9.45 5.27
C ILE A 190 -2.95 9.83 4.11
N LEU A 191 -2.62 8.83 3.28
CA LEU A 191 -1.99 9.00 1.97
C LEU A 191 -3.06 8.75 0.90
N ALA A 192 -3.57 9.77 0.22
CA ALA A 192 -4.56 9.59 -0.84
C ALA A 192 -3.90 9.48 -2.21
N LEU A 193 -4.26 8.44 -2.93
CA LEU A 193 -3.76 8.12 -4.26
C LEU A 193 -4.90 8.17 -5.27
N ASP A 194 -4.74 8.99 -6.29
CA ASP A 194 -5.57 9.02 -7.49
C ASP A 194 -4.74 8.76 -8.75
N TYR A 195 -5.44 8.47 -9.84
CA TYR A 195 -4.86 8.22 -11.16
C TYR A 195 -5.35 9.27 -12.16
N ALA A 196 -4.45 9.95 -12.86
CA ALA A 196 -4.78 11.12 -13.67
C ALA A 196 -5.79 10.80 -14.79
N ASN A 197 -5.70 9.59 -15.35
CA ASN A 197 -6.61 9.09 -16.37
C ASN A 197 -8.04 8.82 -15.88
N ARG A 198 -8.27 8.69 -14.57
CA ARG A 198 -9.59 8.37 -13.99
C ARG A 198 -10.10 9.39 -12.97
N ARG A 199 -9.26 10.25 -12.42
CA ARG A 199 -9.65 11.15 -11.32
C ARG A 199 -10.74 12.14 -11.72
N GLN A 200 -11.48 12.62 -10.73
CA GLN A 200 -12.31 13.83 -10.84
C GLN A 200 -11.57 15.00 -10.18
N GLU A 201 -10.81 15.77 -10.96
CA GLU A 201 -9.88 16.78 -10.42
C GLU A 201 -10.53 17.81 -9.48
N ALA A 202 -11.66 18.38 -9.88
CA ALA A 202 -12.37 19.36 -9.04
C ALA A 202 -12.84 18.75 -7.71
N VAL A 203 -13.20 17.46 -7.70
CA VAL A 203 -13.61 16.75 -6.49
C VAL A 203 -12.39 16.48 -5.61
N ALA A 204 -11.28 16.03 -6.19
CA ALA A 204 -10.04 15.78 -5.46
C ALA A 204 -9.54 17.07 -4.78
N GLN A 205 -9.55 18.21 -5.48
CA GLN A 205 -9.20 19.52 -4.92
C GLN A 205 -10.12 19.90 -3.75
N ARG A 206 -11.44 19.72 -3.90
CA ARG A 206 -12.41 19.97 -2.81
C ARG A 206 -12.13 19.10 -1.59
N LEU A 207 -11.87 17.80 -1.79
CA LEU A 207 -11.57 16.88 -0.69
C LEU A 207 -10.25 17.26 0.00
N CYS A 208 -9.20 17.58 -0.75
CA CYS A 208 -7.92 18.03 -0.16
C CYS A 208 -8.08 19.32 0.66
N GLN A 209 -8.92 20.26 0.20
CA GLN A 209 -9.23 21.48 0.97
C GLN A 209 -10.02 21.18 2.24
N LYS A 210 -11.00 20.26 2.16
CA LYS A 210 -11.83 19.85 3.30
C LYS A 210 -11.05 19.03 4.34
N PHE A 211 -10.04 18.28 3.89
CA PHE A 211 -9.24 17.38 4.73
C PHE A 211 -7.73 17.70 4.57
N PRO A 212 -7.26 18.86 5.07
CA PRO A 212 -5.92 19.37 4.80
C PRO A 212 -4.78 18.55 5.44
N GLY A 213 -5.08 17.64 6.38
CA GLY A 213 -4.10 16.73 6.99
C GLY A 213 -3.73 15.52 6.13
N MET A 214 -4.38 15.36 4.97
CA MET A 214 -4.14 14.27 4.04
C MET A 214 -2.99 14.61 3.08
N ALA A 215 -2.04 13.70 2.94
CA ALA A 215 -1.07 13.77 1.86
C ALA A 215 -1.74 13.26 0.58
N TYR A 216 -1.60 13.97 -0.55
CA TYR A 216 -2.23 13.59 -1.81
C TYR A 216 -1.18 13.42 -2.91
N TYR A 217 -1.28 12.32 -3.65
CA TYR A 217 -0.48 12.03 -4.83
C TYR A 217 -1.41 11.61 -5.96
N CYS A 218 -1.22 12.21 -7.14
CA CYS A 218 -1.87 11.73 -8.35
C CYS A 218 -0.83 11.08 -9.25
N ALA A 219 -0.91 9.76 -9.40
CA ALA A 219 -0.12 9.03 -10.36
C ALA A 219 -0.62 9.29 -11.80
N PRO A 220 0.22 9.13 -12.83
CA PRO A 220 -0.21 9.26 -14.23
C PRO A 220 -1.25 8.21 -14.62
N ASP A 221 -1.04 6.99 -14.16
CA ASP A 221 -1.82 5.81 -14.51
C ASP A 221 -1.67 4.72 -13.44
N GLU A 222 -2.52 3.69 -13.55
CA GLU A 222 -2.64 2.58 -12.60
C GLU A 222 -1.47 1.60 -12.60
N SER A 223 -0.60 1.64 -13.62
CA SER A 223 0.57 0.76 -13.65
C SER A 223 1.59 1.15 -12.58
N LEU A 224 1.59 2.44 -12.18
CA LEU A 224 2.57 3.04 -11.27
C LEU A 224 4.02 2.90 -11.77
N GLN A 225 4.23 2.66 -13.07
CA GLN A 225 5.56 2.52 -13.68
C GLN A 225 6.08 3.81 -14.30
N SER A 226 5.28 4.88 -14.26
CA SER A 226 5.57 6.19 -14.81
C SER A 226 5.49 7.27 -13.71
N LEU A 227 6.21 8.38 -13.91
CA LEU A 227 6.10 9.57 -13.07
C LEU A 227 5.50 10.69 -13.92
N GLY A 228 4.50 11.38 -13.37
CA GLY A 228 3.78 12.48 -14.03
C GLY A 228 4.45 13.79 -13.73
#